data_AF-A0A136HRS4-F1
#
_entry.id   AF-A0A136HRS4-F1
#
_cell.length_a   1.000
_cell.length_b   1.000
_cell.length_c   1.000
_cell.angle_alpha   90.00
_cell.angle_beta   90.00
_cell.angle_gamma   90.00
#
_symmetry.space_group_name_H-M   'P 1'
#
loop_
_entity.id
_entity.type
_entity.pdbx_description
1 polymer ?
#
loop_
_entity_poly.entity_id
_entity_poly.type
_entity_poly.pdbx_seq_one_letter_code
_entity_poly.pdbx_strand_id
1 'polypeptide(L)'
;MNKRTLPRQEQSTPHSIASSTLRDRQKIVEQLRKTKTNTIYFREKLGLISPAPRIKELRERGFVIATTPINARSQDGRLHRNVAEYCLISEPTTSSGECSKG
;
A
#
# COMPACT_ATOMS: atom_id res chain seq x y z
N MET A 1 -37.45 4.35 -38.00
CA MET A 1 -36.07 3.85 -37.90
C MET A 1 -35.60 3.96 -36.46
N ASN A 2 -36.02 3.01 -35.64
CA ASN A 2 -35.80 2.94 -34.19
C ASN A 2 -34.33 2.54 -33.91
N LYS A 3 -33.56 3.48 -33.37
CA LYS A 3 -32.18 3.25 -32.93
C LYS A 3 -32.21 2.33 -31.70
N ARG A 4 -31.67 1.12 -31.87
CA ARG A 4 -31.44 0.14 -30.81
C ARG A 4 -30.36 0.68 -29.87
N THR A 5 -30.78 1.13 -28.69
CA THR A 5 -29.88 1.46 -27.58
C THR A 5 -29.38 0.16 -26.96
N LEU A 6 -28.10 -0.16 -27.19
CA LEU A 6 -27.40 -1.19 -26.43
C LEU A 6 -27.16 -0.63 -25.02
N PRO A 7 -27.44 -1.37 -23.93
CA PRO A 7 -27.06 -0.95 -22.60
C PRO A 7 -25.53 -0.99 -22.51
N ARG A 8 -24.91 0.19 -22.50
CA ARG A 8 -23.55 0.35 -21.99
C ARG A 8 -23.60 -0.10 -20.54
N GLN A 9 -22.99 -1.24 -20.24
CA GLN A 9 -22.68 -1.61 -18.86
C GLN A 9 -21.71 -0.55 -18.31
N GLU A 10 -22.28 0.55 -17.81
CA GLU A 10 -21.65 1.32 -16.74
C GLU A 10 -21.60 0.38 -15.55
N GLN A 11 -20.44 -0.20 -15.31
CA GLN A 11 -20.13 -0.83 -14.03
C GLN A 11 -19.98 0.28 -12.99
N SER A 12 -21.11 0.84 -12.59
CA SER A 12 -21.24 1.73 -11.45
C SER A 12 -21.03 0.91 -10.18
N THR A 13 -19.77 0.73 -9.77
CA THR A 13 -19.50 0.52 -8.35
C THR A 13 -19.17 1.88 -7.76
N PRO A 14 -19.81 2.31 -6.66
CA PRO A 14 -19.32 3.45 -5.91
C PRO A 14 -17.95 3.03 -5.39
N HIS A 15 -16.88 3.46 -6.08
CA HIS A 15 -15.52 3.24 -5.63
C HIS A 15 -15.31 4.14 -4.42
N SER A 16 -15.84 3.68 -3.30
CA SER A 16 -15.77 4.31 -1.99
C SER A 16 -14.30 4.61 -1.74
N ILE A 17 -13.93 5.89 -1.73
CA ILE A 17 -12.53 6.36 -1.56
C ILE A 17 -11.89 5.73 -0.31
N ALA A 18 -12.72 5.37 0.69
CA ALA A 18 -12.32 4.64 1.88
C ALA A 18 -11.75 3.23 1.58
N SER A 19 -12.27 2.52 0.58
CA SER A 19 -11.85 1.17 0.20
C SER A 19 -10.51 1.16 -0.53
N SER A 20 -10.29 2.09 -1.47
CA SER A 20 -9.00 2.22 -2.18
C SER A 20 -7.87 2.49 -1.20
N THR A 21 -8.15 3.43 -0.29
CA THR A 21 -7.31 3.76 0.84
C THR A 21 -6.97 2.47 1.60
N LEU A 22 -7.95 1.76 2.21
CA LEU A 22 -7.69 0.50 2.95
C LEU A 22 -6.82 -0.50 2.19
N ARG A 23 -7.11 -0.74 0.91
CA ARG A 23 -6.35 -1.64 0.05
C ARG A 23 -4.88 -1.24 -0.08
N ASP A 24 -4.60 0.05 -0.16
CA ASP A 24 -3.24 0.59 -0.22
C ASP A 24 -2.47 0.37 1.11
N ARG A 25 -3.14 0.47 2.27
CA ARG A 25 -2.52 0.18 3.59
C ARG A 25 -2.09 -1.30 3.61
N GLN A 26 -3.00 -2.19 3.20
CA GLN A 26 -2.74 -3.63 3.20
C GLN A 26 -1.61 -4.01 2.25
N LYS A 27 -1.63 -3.51 1.01
CA LYS A 27 -0.54 -3.72 0.04
C LYS A 27 0.83 -3.32 0.60
N ILE A 28 0.90 -2.17 1.29
CA ILE A 28 2.15 -1.73 1.92
C ILE A 28 2.59 -2.73 2.98
N VAL A 29 1.71 -3.11 3.90
CA VAL A 29 2.04 -4.06 4.98
C VAL A 29 2.46 -5.41 4.39
N GLU A 30 1.68 -5.97 3.46
CA GLU A 30 1.98 -7.23 2.79
C GLU A 30 3.34 -7.21 2.09
N GLN A 31 3.68 -6.08 1.47
CA GLN A 31 4.99 -5.91 0.85
C GLN A 31 6.09 -5.82 1.91
N LEU A 32 5.90 -5.04 2.96
CA LEU A 32 6.87 -4.86 4.04
C LEU A 32 7.11 -6.15 4.85
N ARG A 33 6.10 -7.03 4.95
CA ARG A 33 6.23 -8.39 5.52
C ARG A 33 7.17 -9.28 4.72
N LYS A 34 7.20 -9.10 3.38
CA LYS A 34 8.07 -9.87 2.49
C LYS A 34 9.47 -9.29 2.43
N THR A 35 9.56 -7.97 2.25
CA THR A 35 10.83 -7.28 2.12
C THR A 35 10.72 -5.80 2.46
N LYS A 36 11.81 -5.26 3.02
CA LYS A 36 11.97 -3.82 3.18
C LYS A 36 11.87 -3.12 1.82
N THR A 37 11.12 -2.03 1.78
CA THR A 37 10.73 -1.40 0.51
C THR A 37 10.84 0.11 0.60
N ASN A 38 11.28 0.75 -0.48
CA ASN A 38 11.50 2.19 -0.53
C ASN A 38 10.34 2.95 -1.18
N THR A 39 10.29 4.26 -0.94
CA THR A 39 9.23 5.14 -1.46
C THR A 39 9.09 5.09 -2.99
N ILE A 40 10.20 4.87 -3.71
CA ILE A 40 10.21 4.80 -5.17
C ILE A 40 9.50 3.54 -5.63
N TYR A 41 9.84 2.39 -5.04
CA TYR A 41 9.20 1.11 -5.32
C TYR A 41 7.69 1.16 -5.03
N PHE A 42 7.27 1.80 -3.94
CA PHE A 42 5.85 1.98 -3.65
C PHE A 42 5.12 2.74 -4.76
N ARG A 43 5.73 3.77 -5.34
CA ARG A 43 5.14 4.58 -6.41
C ARG A 43 5.16 3.82 -7.75
N GLU A 44 6.29 3.24 -8.12
CA GLU A 44 6.50 2.60 -9.42
C GLU A 44 5.83 1.22 -9.51
N LYS A 45 5.93 0.38 -8.47
CA LYS A 45 5.41 -0.99 -8.49
C LYS A 45 4.00 -1.13 -7.93
N LEU A 46 3.70 -0.41 -6.85
CA LEU A 46 2.40 -0.49 -6.18
C LEU A 46 1.42 0.60 -6.62
N GLY A 47 1.88 1.58 -7.41
CA GLY A 47 1.04 2.67 -7.93
C GLY A 47 0.58 3.66 -6.86
N LEU A 48 1.27 3.71 -5.72
CA LEU A 48 0.86 4.52 -4.57
C LEU A 48 1.31 5.96 -4.76
N ILE A 49 0.35 6.89 -4.92
CA ILE A 49 0.66 8.31 -5.12
C ILE A 49 1.32 8.93 -3.88
N SER A 50 0.90 8.53 -2.67
CA SER A 50 1.37 9.11 -1.40
C SER A 50 1.60 8.03 -0.33
N PRO A 51 2.76 7.35 -0.30
CA PRO A 51 3.04 6.29 0.68
C PRO A 51 3.29 6.83 2.10
N ALA A 52 3.84 8.04 2.25
CA ALA A 52 4.16 8.62 3.56
C ALA A 52 2.95 8.76 4.51
N PRO A 53 1.81 9.36 4.12
CA PRO A 53 0.62 9.40 4.98
C PRO A 53 0.10 8.00 5.30
N ARG A 54 0.20 7.07 4.35
CA ARG A 54 -0.23 5.68 4.53
C ARG A 54 0.56 4.96 5.62
N ILE A 55 1.87 5.13 5.62
CA ILE A 55 2.77 4.60 6.64
C ILE A 55 2.48 5.25 8.00
N LYS A 56 2.22 6.57 8.04
CA LYS A 56 1.83 7.26 9.27
C LYS A 56 0.56 6.64 9.88
N GLU A 57 -0.47 6.41 9.08
CA GLU A 57 -1.71 5.77 9.54
C GLU A 57 -1.50 4.33 10.02
N LEU A 58 -0.56 3.59 9.43
CA LEU A 58 -0.16 2.26 9.93
C LEU A 58 0.51 2.37 11.30
N ARG A 59 1.41 3.35 11.48
CA ARG A 59 2.05 3.59 12.77
C ARG A 59 1.03 3.96 13.86
N GLU A 60 0.04 4.79 13.51
CA GLU A 60 -1.07 5.14 14.39
C GLU A 60 -1.94 3.92 14.76
N ARG A 61 -2.00 2.90 13.90
CA ARG A 61 -2.66 1.61 14.17
C ARG A 61 -1.82 0.64 15.00
N GLY A 62 -0.61 1.03 15.40
CA GLY A 62 0.30 0.19 16.20
C GLY A 62 1.31 -0.62 15.40
N PHE A 63 1.47 -0.38 14.08
CA PHE A 63 2.55 -0.99 13.31
C PHE A 63 3.87 -0.27 13.58
N VAL A 64 4.90 -1.03 13.95
CA VAL A 64 6.25 -0.52 14.16
C VAL A 64 7.01 -0.59 12.84
N ILE A 65 7.04 0.52 12.11
CA ILE A 65 7.72 0.64 10.82
C ILE A 65 8.93 1.57 10.99
N ALA A 66 10.13 1.03 10.83
CA ALA A 66 11.36 1.81 10.80
C ALA A 66 11.50 2.49 9.43
N THR A 67 12.06 3.70 9.43
CA THR A 67 12.33 4.45 8.20
C THR A 67 13.81 4.81 8.18
N THR A 68 14.52 4.36 7.16
CA THR A 68 15.95 4.60 6.98
C THR A 68 16.17 5.33 5.66
N PRO A 69 16.91 6.46 5.65
CA PRO A 69 17.29 7.11 4.40
C PRO A 69 18.36 6.30 3.67
N ILE A 70 18.08 5.90 2.44
CA ILE A 70 19.00 5.15 1.57
C ILE A 70 19.25 5.89 0.26
N ASN A 71 20.33 5.52 -0.43
CA ASN A 71 20.58 5.94 -1.80
C ASN A 71 20.01 4.86 -2.73
N ALA A 72 18.89 5.13 -3.39
CA ALA A 72 18.22 4.19 -4.29
C ALA A 72 18.27 4.69 -5.74
N ARG A 73 18.47 3.77 -6.68
CA ARG A 73 18.34 4.07 -8.12
C ARG A 73 16.88 3.85 -8.54
N SER A 74 16.30 4.83 -9.24
CA SER A 74 15.01 4.63 -9.91
C SER A 74 15.20 3.80 -11.18
N GLN A 75 14.10 3.31 -11.75
CA GLN A 75 14.13 2.56 -13.00
C GLN A 75 14.67 3.39 -14.19
N ASP A 76 14.55 4.72 -14.11
CA ASP A 76 15.11 5.71 -15.05
C ASP A 76 16.66 5.85 -14.97
N GLY A 77 17.32 5.08 -14.10
CA GLY A 77 18.78 5.14 -13.90
C GLY A 77 19.28 6.32 -13.05
N ARG A 78 18.38 7.23 -12.65
CA ARG A 78 18.69 8.34 -11.73
C ARG A 78 18.93 7.83 -10.31
N LEU A 79 20.02 8.30 -9.70
CA LEU A 79 20.33 8.05 -8.30
C LEU A 79 19.59 9.07 -7.43
N HIS A 80 18.65 8.59 -6.63
CA HIS A 80 17.98 9.39 -5.62
C HIS A 80 18.70 9.22 -4.28
N ARG A 81 19.21 10.33 -3.75
CA ARG A 81 19.79 10.40 -2.41
C ARG A 81 18.68 10.70 -1.41
N ASN A 82 18.79 10.16 -0.19
CA ASN A 82 17.80 10.33 0.89
C ASN A 82 16.39 9.77 0.58
N VAL A 83 16.33 8.60 -0.06
CA VAL A 83 15.07 7.90 -0.26
C VAL A 83 14.68 7.18 1.03
N ALA A 84 13.45 7.39 1.49
CA ALA A 84 12.92 6.64 2.63
C ALA A 84 12.74 5.15 2.27
N GLU A 85 13.55 4.28 2.86
CA GLU A 85 13.33 2.83 2.95
C GLU A 85 12.52 2.53 4.20
N TYR A 86 11.40 1.87 4.02
CA TYR A 86 10.53 1.44 5.11
C TYR A 86 10.78 -0.05 5.38
N CYS A 87 10.92 -0.39 6.66
CA CYS A 87 11.08 -1.75 7.12
C CYS A 87 10.06 -2.03 8.22
N LEU A 88 9.31 -3.12 8.10
CA LEU A 88 8.38 -3.54 9.15
C LEU A 88 9.16 -4.28 10.24
N ILE A 89 9.17 -3.69 11.43
CA ILE A 89 9.87 -4.23 12.61
C ILE A 89 8.94 -5.10 13.42
N SER A 90 7.72 -4.62 13.63
CA SER A 90 6.71 -5.33 14.40
C SER A 90 5.31 -4.93 13.93
N GLU A 91 4.41 -5.88 13.98
CA GLU A 91 3.00 -5.69 13.67
C GLU A 91 2.23 -5.57 14.98
N PRO A 92 1.16 -4.77 15.04
CA PRO A 92 0.29 -4.82 16.19
C PRO A 92 -0.19 -6.25 16.29
N THR A 93 0.01 -6.89 17.45
CA THR A 93 -0.51 -8.21 17.74
C THR A 93 -2.02 -8.12 17.59
N THR A 94 -2.49 -8.37 16.37
CA THR A 94 -3.90 -8.58 16.13
C THR A 94 -4.07 -9.91 16.81
N SER A 95 -4.68 -9.90 17.99
CA SER A 95 -5.13 -11.08 18.70
C SER A 95 -6.18 -11.76 17.84
N SER A 96 -5.76 -12.27 16.68
CA SER A 96 -6.47 -13.24 15.87
C SER A 96 -6.45 -14.47 16.73
N GLY A 97 -7.54 -14.62 17.49
CA GLY A 97 -7.68 -15.61 18.53
C GLY A 97 -7.27 -17.00 18.07
N GLU A 98 -6.72 -17.72 19.03
CA GLU A 98 -6.91 -19.16 19.16
C GLU A 98 -8.24 -19.60 18.55
N CYS A 99 -8.17 -20.39 17.49
CA CYS A 99 -9.21 -21.34 17.17
C CYS A 99 -8.55 -22.59 16.60
N SER A 100 -7.65 -23.17 17.39
CA SER A 100 -7.36 -24.60 17.28
C SER A 100 -8.41 -25.28 18.13
N LYS A 101 -9.54 -25.65 17.51
CA LYS A 101 -10.49 -26.57 18.12
C LYS A 101 -9.79 -27.91 18.37
N GLY A 102 -9.97 -28.44 19.58
CA GLY A 102 -9.64 -29.83 19.93
C GLY A 102 -10.61 -30.85 19.34
#